data_AF-A0A4Q7PIQ2-F1
#
_entry.id   AF-A0A4Q7PIQ2-F1
#
_cell.length_a   1.000
_cell.length_b   1.000
_cell.length_c   1.000
_cell.angle_alpha   90.00
_cell.angle_beta   90.00
_cell.angle_gamma   90.00
#
_symmetry.space_group_name_H-M   'P 1'
#
loop_
_entity.id
_entity.type
_entity.pdbx_description
1 polymer ?
#
loop_
_entity_poly.entity_id
_entity_poly.type
_entity_poly.pdbx_seq_one_letter_code
_entity_poly.pdbx_strand_id
1 'polypeptide(L)'
;MIQVSDIMPLNFLKKSRFAGSYRGMRFLLHKVSEGAEEAQKDCLEVIVWPEPFCFEASEESDHVKASFEFSGDGIAEAVDWLNRQHRERFS
;
A
#
# COMPACT_ATOMS: atom_id res chain seq x y z
N MET A 1 -6.61 -14.58 0.27
CA MET A 1 -5.29 -13.92 0.38
C MET A 1 -5.15 -13.05 -0.86
N ILE A 2 -4.75 -11.80 -0.71
CA ILE A 2 -4.50 -10.87 -1.82
C ILE A 2 -3.37 -11.44 -2.67
N GLN A 3 -3.50 -11.40 -4.00
CA GLN A 3 -2.50 -11.85 -4.96
C GLN A 3 -1.83 -10.65 -5.65
N VAL A 4 -0.62 -10.85 -6.18
CA VAL A 4 0.07 -9.82 -6.96
C VAL A 4 -0.74 -9.40 -8.20
N SER A 5 -1.48 -10.34 -8.80
CA SER A 5 -2.40 -10.06 -9.92
C SER A 5 -3.57 -9.16 -9.55
N ASP A 6 -3.89 -9.02 -8.26
CA ASP A 6 -4.96 -8.13 -7.78
C ASP A 6 -4.47 -6.67 -7.68
N ILE A 7 -3.15 -6.45 -7.77
CA ILE A 7 -2.54 -5.12 -7.70
C ILE A 7 -2.31 -4.54 -9.08
N MET A 8 -2.52 -3.24 -9.22
CA MET A 8 -2.25 -2.53 -10.47
C MET A 8 -0.76 -2.55 -10.82
N PRO A 9 -0.40 -2.68 -12.11
CA PRO A 9 0.99 -2.72 -12.54
C PRO A 9 1.71 -1.40 -12.24
N LEU A 10 3.04 -1.44 -12.09
CA LEU A 10 3.87 -0.26 -11.79
C LEU A 10 3.58 0.95 -12.69
N ASN A 11 3.33 0.74 -13.99
CA ASN A 11 3.04 1.83 -14.93
C ASN A 11 1.77 2.62 -14.56
N PHE A 12 0.80 1.98 -13.90
CA PHE A 12 -0.36 2.64 -13.34
C PHE A 12 0.01 3.37 -12.04
N LEU A 13 0.72 2.70 -11.13
CA LEU A 13 1.15 3.25 -9.83
C LEU A 13 2.09 4.46 -9.96
N LYS A 14 2.80 4.60 -11.09
CA LYS A 14 3.60 5.79 -11.43
C LYS A 14 2.77 7.06 -11.58
N LYS A 15 1.49 6.93 -11.94
CA LYS A 15 0.61 8.04 -12.33
C LYS A 15 -0.57 8.22 -11.39
N SER A 16 -0.94 7.17 -10.66
CA SER A 16 -2.13 7.14 -9.83
C SER A 16 -1.91 6.32 -8.58
N ARG A 17 -2.61 6.71 -7.51
CA ARG A 17 -2.82 5.84 -6.35
C ARG A 17 -3.79 4.72 -6.70
N PHE A 18 -3.61 3.57 -6.05
CA PHE A 18 -4.49 2.41 -6.12
C PHE A 18 -5.07 2.15 -4.74
N ALA A 19 -6.39 2.09 -4.61
CA ALA A 19 -7.07 1.76 -3.36
C ALA A 19 -7.85 0.46 -3.54
N GLY A 20 -7.84 -0.38 -2.52
CA GLY A 20 -8.56 -1.64 -2.49
C GLY A 20 -9.07 -1.98 -1.10
N SER A 21 -9.79 -3.09 -1.00
CA SER A 21 -10.19 -3.66 0.28
C SER A 21 -10.14 -5.18 0.23
N TYR A 22 -9.97 -5.78 1.40
CA TYR A 22 -9.95 -7.21 1.60
C TYR A 22 -10.49 -7.55 2.99
N ARG A 23 -11.70 -8.14 3.04
CA ARG A 23 -12.31 -8.72 4.26
C ARG A 23 -12.16 -7.84 5.52
N GLY A 24 -12.72 -6.63 5.50
CA GLY A 24 -12.69 -5.71 6.65
C GLY A 24 -11.43 -4.83 6.75
N MET A 25 -10.42 -5.08 5.90
CA MET A 25 -9.23 -4.23 5.78
C MET A 25 -9.32 -3.39 4.51
N ARG A 26 -9.11 -2.09 4.60
CA ARG A 26 -8.87 -1.22 3.45
C ARG A 26 -7.37 -1.02 3.26
N PHE A 27 -6.96 -0.83 2.01
CA PHE A 27 -5.57 -0.57 1.70
C PHE A 27 -5.40 0.42 0.55
N LEU A 28 -4.26 1.12 0.54
CA LEU A 28 -3.87 2.07 -0.48
C LEU A 28 -2.40 1.89 -0.84
N LEU A 29 -2.10 1.83 -2.12
CA LEU A 29 -0.77 1.77 -2.69
C LEU A 29 -0.54 3.02 -3.53
N HIS A 30 0.58 3.69 -3.33
CA HIS A 30 0.95 4.85 -4.12
C HIS A 30 2.45 5.04 -4.16
N LYS A 31 2.91 5.79 -5.17
CA LYS A 31 4.30 6.15 -5.30
C LYS A 31 4.60 7.37 -4.43
N VAL A 32 5.64 7.26 -3.61
CA VAL A 32 6.27 8.37 -2.90
C VAL A 32 7.71 8.51 -3.38
N SER A 33 8.18 9.74 -3.46
CA SER A 33 9.55 10.04 -3.86
C SER A 33 10.28 10.62 -2.66
N GLU A 34 11.20 9.87 -2.09
CA GLU A 34 11.97 10.23 -0.89
C GLU A 34 13.41 10.60 -1.25
N GLY A 35 13.97 11.61 -0.58
CA GLY A 35 15.34 12.08 -0.78
C GLY A 35 15.45 13.56 -1.16
N ALA A 36 16.67 14.10 -1.10
CA ALA A 36 16.97 15.45 -1.58
C ALA A 36 16.90 15.51 -3.12
N GLU A 37 16.72 16.71 -3.70
CA GLU A 37 16.52 16.93 -5.14
C GLU A 37 17.54 16.20 -6.05
N GLU A 38 18.77 15.99 -5.59
CA GLU A 38 19.84 15.32 -6.34
C GLU A 38 19.87 13.79 -6.19
N ALA A 39 19.12 13.21 -5.24
CA ALA A 39 19.11 11.78 -4.91
C ALA A 39 17.69 11.24 -4.64
N GLN A 40 16.71 11.76 -5.36
CA GLN A 40 15.31 11.37 -5.19
C GLN A 40 15.10 9.91 -5.63
N LYS A 41 14.62 9.06 -4.72
CA LYS A 41 14.30 7.65 -4.98
C LYS A 41 12.80 7.43 -4.89
N ASP A 42 12.29 6.68 -5.86
CA ASP A 42 10.89 6.28 -5.89
C ASP A 42 10.68 5.04 -5.02
N CYS A 43 9.74 5.15 -4.09
CA CYS A 43 9.30 4.09 -3.19
C CYS A 43 7.80 3.81 -3.40
N LEU A 44 7.40 2.58 -3.15
CA LEU A 44 6.00 2.16 -3.10
C LEU A 44 5.55 2.19 -1.64
N GLU A 45 4.73 3.16 -1.27
CA GLU A 45 4.09 3.16 0.06
C GLU A 45 2.75 2.46 0.01
N VAL A 46 2.54 1.62 1.02
CA VAL A 46 1.35 0.81 1.25
C VAL A 46 0.78 1.19 2.60
N ILE A 47 -0.52 1.51 2.64
CA ILE A 47 -1.21 1.91 3.86
C ILE A 47 -2.40 0.98 4.08
N VAL A 48 -2.63 0.52 5.31
CA VAL A 48 -3.82 -0.26 5.69
C VAL A 48 -4.56 0.37 6.86
N TRP A 49 -5.88 0.21 6.89
CA TRP A 49 -6.75 0.68 7.97
C TRP A 49 -8.07 -0.12 8.02
N PRO A 50 -8.78 -0.16 9.17
CA PRO A 50 -10.06 -0.86 9.29
C PRO A 50 -11.20 -0.19 8.50
N GLU A 51 -12.15 -1.00 8.03
CA GLU A 51 -13.50 -0.53 7.69
C GLU A 51 -14.21 0.06 8.93
N PRO A 52 -15.21 0.95 8.76
CA PRO A 52 -15.89 1.31 7.52
C PRO A 52 -15.33 2.55 6.80
N PHE A 53 -14.51 3.36 7.47
CA PHE A 53 -14.15 4.70 7.01
C PHE A 53 -13.25 4.68 5.76
N CYS A 54 -13.46 5.63 4.86
CA CYS A 54 -12.52 5.87 3.75
C CYS A 54 -11.25 6.52 4.28
N PHE A 55 -10.16 6.47 3.50
CA PHE A 55 -8.84 6.95 3.91
C PHE A 55 -8.84 8.35 4.55
N GLU A 56 -9.62 9.28 3.98
CA GLU A 56 -9.73 10.67 4.44
C GLU A 56 -10.57 10.83 5.71
N ALA A 57 -11.44 9.87 6.01
CA ALA A 57 -12.32 9.88 7.19
C ALA A 57 -11.80 9.02 8.35
N SER A 58 -10.80 8.18 8.11
CA SER A 58 -10.08 7.41 9.13
C SER A 58 -9.01 8.26 9.81
N GLU A 59 -8.88 8.13 11.14
CA GLU A 59 -7.80 8.78 11.88
C GLU A 59 -6.44 8.21 11.47
N GLU A 60 -5.42 9.07 11.36
CA GLU A 60 -4.07 8.65 10.94
C GLU A 60 -3.40 7.70 11.94
N SER A 61 -3.84 7.70 13.21
CA SER A 61 -3.45 6.74 14.25
C SER A 61 -3.82 5.29 13.92
N ASP A 62 -4.86 5.06 13.13
CA ASP A 62 -5.31 3.73 12.71
C ASP A 62 -4.60 3.25 11.43
N HIS A 63 -3.81 4.12 10.80
CA HIS A 63 -3.09 3.81 9.58
C HIS A 63 -1.78 3.11 9.91
N VAL A 64 -1.60 1.93 9.35
CA VAL A 64 -0.29 1.28 9.33
C VAL A 64 0.28 1.46 7.94
N LYS A 65 1.47 2.05 7.85
CA LYS A 65 2.16 2.33 6.58
C LYS A 65 3.45 1.51 6.49
N ALA A 66 3.79 1.08 5.29
CA ALA A 66 5.07 0.45 4.98
C ALA A 66 5.53 0.88 3.58
N SER A 67 6.84 1.09 3.43
CA SER A 67 7.46 1.50 2.18
C SER A 67 8.34 0.37 1.63
N PHE A 68 8.20 0.13 0.33
CA PHE A 68 8.94 -0.88 -0.43
C PHE A 68 9.63 -0.22 -1.62
N GLU A 69 10.53 -0.96 -2.27
CA GLU A 69 11.11 -0.49 -3.52
C GLU A 69 10.01 -0.33 -4.59
N PHE A 70 10.10 0.71 -5.42
CA PHE A 70 9.16 0.90 -6.54
C PHE A 70 9.51 -0.02 -7.73
N SER A 71 9.47 -1.33 -7.50
CA SER A 71 9.84 -2.40 -8.42
C SER A 71 8.80 -3.53 -8.43
N GLY A 72 8.93 -4.48 -9.36
CA GLY A 72 7.99 -5.61 -9.44
C GLY A 72 8.08 -6.50 -8.19
N ASP A 73 9.30 -6.69 -7.69
CA ASP A 73 9.57 -7.39 -6.44
C ASP A 73 9.01 -6.62 -5.25
N GLY A 74 9.11 -5.29 -5.24
CA GLY A 74 8.48 -4.46 -4.21
C GLY A 74 6.95 -4.56 -4.17
N ILE A 75 6.28 -4.79 -5.31
CA ILE A 75 4.84 -5.10 -5.31
C ILE A 75 4.58 -6.47 -4.64
N ALA A 76 5.40 -7.48 -4.91
CA ALA A 76 5.26 -8.78 -4.29
C ALA A 76 5.44 -8.70 -2.76
N GLU A 77 6.48 -7.99 -2.30
CA GLU A 77 6.72 -7.74 -0.89
C GLU A 77 5.57 -6.96 -0.23
N ALA A 78 5.04 -5.94 -0.91
CA ALA A 78 3.87 -5.19 -0.48
C ALA A 78 2.64 -6.10 -0.28
N VAL A 79 2.39 -7.03 -1.21
CA VAL A 79 1.28 -7.99 -1.11
C VAL A 79 1.46 -8.95 0.05
N ASP A 80 2.68 -9.49 0.24
CA ASP A 80 2.99 -10.34 1.38
C ASP A 80 2.80 -9.60 2.70
N TRP A 81 3.16 -8.32 2.74
CA TRP A 81 2.90 -7.46 3.89
C TRP A 81 1.41 -7.22 4.14
N LEU A 82 0.62 -6.90 3.10
CA LEU A 82 -0.84 -6.75 3.21
C LEU A 82 -1.49 -8.01 3.79
N ASN A 83 -1.08 -9.18 3.31
CA ASN A 83 -1.61 -10.46 3.78
C ASN A 83 -1.19 -10.76 5.24
N ARG A 84 -0.01 -10.32 5.66
CA ARG A 84 0.38 -10.36 7.09
C ARG A 84 -0.47 -9.42 7.93
N GLN A 85 -0.66 -8.17 7.52
CA GLN A 85 -1.50 -7.21 8.24
C GLN A 85 -2.93 -7.72 8.38
N HIS A 86 -3.51 -8.30 7.32
CA HIS A 86 -4.83 -8.92 7.38
C HIS A 86 -4.90 -10.00 8.46
N ARG A 87 -3.94 -10.93 8.49
CA ARG A 87 -3.91 -12.02 9.47
C ARG A 87 -3.73 -11.56 10.91
N GLU A 88 -2.89 -10.55 11.13
CA GLU A 88 -2.53 -10.09 12.47
C GLU A 88 -3.57 -9.16 13.09
N ARG A 89 -4.26 -8.35 12.26
CA ARG A 89 -5.11 -7.25 12.73
C ARG A 89 -6.57 -7.34 12.31
N PHE A 90 -6.89 -8.12 11.27
CA PHE A 90 -8.21 -8.10 10.61
C PHE A 90 -8.78 -9.51 10.33
N SER A 91 -8.22 -10.56 10.96
CA SER A 91 -8.69 -11.95 10.85
C SER A 91 -9.69 -12.34 11.92
#